data_AF-A0A5J4TQY9-F1
#
_entry.id   AF-A0A5J4TQY9-F1
#
_cell.length_a   1.000
_cell.length_b   1.000
_cell.length_c   1.000
_cell.angle_alpha   90.00
_cell.angle_beta   90.00
_cell.angle_gamma   90.00
#
_symmetry.space_group_name_H-M   'P 1'
#
loop_
_entity.id
_entity.type
_entity.pdbx_description
1 polymer ?
#
loop_
_entity_poly.entity_id
_entity_poly.type
_entity_poly.pdbx_seq_one_letter_code
_entity_poly.pdbx_strand_id
1 'polypeptide(L)'
;PNDPTLLQNTPFESLWLREKEFGVEGSGLIVAYGRTIPSIKGDGIQFVGCDAVLPPPSQDISHLFSQMNYKFNNNHFTIKLLFGRFSSQTVHLEEQMLVLKGQGDNESLLIQKNISQTLFVLQNSQLNTSHLSAQLWGAEVALIRSQGNGMSIIDGLRVIGVKQERKVVHCSVIEVISGELSLIDIQIKDINISENQNEINSVNERRNKMKGLIEMKENAKVLYIEKFSITNINLENINKEQRMSSIMMNAGHLKLRDSTFLGEAYTSIGSAIRAYPTGPSTIDVEGVLFKGQGDGQGTNGGAVYVDMRQFDVQIIFKRCIFIGNKADYGSNVFIRYATTSQRINRNSFIGCTSIVLGPVGQARIALPIDVQASPRNVLSLNFRWPAFIIIEPIL
;
A
#
# COMPACT_ATOMS: atom_id res chain seq x y z
N PRO A 1 -26.19 -55.74 9.97
CA PRO A 1 -26.63 -55.20 11.27
C PRO A 1 -25.41 -54.85 12.13
N ASN A 2 -24.95 -53.60 12.07
CA ASN A 2 -23.94 -53.08 12.98
C ASN A 2 -24.43 -51.74 13.51
N ASP A 3 -24.56 -51.69 14.83
CA ASP A 3 -25.13 -50.62 15.63
C ASP A 3 -24.32 -49.30 15.46
N PRO A 4 -24.96 -48.16 15.09
CA PRO A 4 -24.30 -46.87 14.91
C PRO A 4 -23.61 -46.33 16.17
N THR A 5 -23.92 -46.88 17.34
CA THR A 5 -23.37 -46.43 18.63
C THR A 5 -21.94 -46.90 18.89
N LEU A 6 -21.43 -47.88 18.13
CA LEU A 6 -20.05 -48.39 18.28
C LEU A 6 -18.98 -47.52 17.60
N LEU A 7 -19.36 -46.59 16.71
CA LEU A 7 -18.41 -45.71 15.99
C LEU A 7 -17.97 -44.47 16.77
N GLN A 8 -18.58 -44.19 17.93
CA GLN A 8 -18.27 -42.98 18.71
C GLN A 8 -17.09 -43.13 19.69
N ASN A 9 -16.54 -44.34 19.87
CA ASN A 9 -15.48 -44.61 20.86
C ASN A 9 -14.14 -45.08 20.28
N THR A 10 -13.97 -45.10 18.95
CA THR A 10 -12.65 -45.35 18.35
C THR A 10 -11.81 -44.07 18.37
N PRO A 11 -10.59 -44.08 18.94
CA PRO A 11 -9.66 -42.97 18.82
C PRO A 11 -9.47 -42.61 17.35
N PHE A 12 -9.47 -41.31 17.03
CA PHE A 12 -9.17 -40.86 15.67
C PHE A 12 -7.74 -41.28 15.32
N GLU A 13 -7.62 -42.23 14.40
CA GLU A 13 -6.35 -42.69 13.86
C GLU A 13 -6.21 -42.09 12.45
N SER A 14 -5.10 -41.41 12.17
CA SER A 14 -4.95 -40.75 10.88
C SER A 14 -4.87 -41.79 9.76
N LEU A 15 -5.61 -41.57 8.68
CA LEU A 15 -5.76 -42.51 7.57
C LEU A 15 -4.40 -42.98 7.02
N TRP A 16 -3.43 -42.06 6.97
CA TRP A 16 -2.05 -42.31 6.55
C TRP A 16 -1.31 -43.33 7.42
N LEU A 17 -1.47 -43.29 8.75
CA LEU A 17 -0.84 -44.25 9.66
C LEU A 17 -1.41 -45.66 9.43
N ARG A 18 -2.72 -45.73 9.20
CA ARG A 18 -3.43 -46.97 8.87
C ARG A 18 -2.98 -47.55 7.52
N GLU A 19 -2.88 -46.73 6.48
CA GLU A 19 -2.49 -47.18 5.13
C GLU A 19 -1.03 -47.65 5.07
N LYS A 20 -0.13 -46.99 5.83
CA LYS A 20 1.28 -47.35 5.90
C LYS A 20 1.53 -48.67 6.63
N GLU A 21 0.74 -48.99 7.66
CA GLU A 21 0.87 -50.25 8.41
C GLU A 21 0.30 -51.46 7.66
N PHE A 22 -0.78 -51.28 6.88
CA PHE A 22 -1.48 -52.39 6.22
C PHE A 22 -1.10 -52.61 4.75
N GLY A 23 -0.27 -51.74 4.15
CA GLY A 23 0.26 -51.94 2.79
C GLY A 23 -0.79 -51.88 1.68
N VAL A 24 -1.88 -51.12 1.90
CA VAL A 24 -3.00 -50.98 0.95
C VAL A 24 -2.98 -49.57 0.34
N GLU A 25 -3.10 -49.46 -0.99
CA GLU A 25 -3.38 -48.17 -1.63
C GLU A 25 -4.81 -47.74 -1.27
N GLY A 26 -4.93 -46.80 -0.33
CA GLY A 26 -6.24 -46.22 0.00
C GLY A 26 -6.70 -45.21 -1.04
N SER A 27 -8.01 -44.89 -1.02
CA SER A 27 -8.67 -43.86 -1.83
C SER A 27 -8.26 -42.43 -1.45
N GLY A 28 -7.05 -42.25 -0.93
CA GLY A 28 -6.50 -41.01 -0.41
C GLY A 28 -6.31 -39.95 -1.50
N LEU A 29 -6.34 -38.70 -1.06
CA LEU A 29 -6.21 -37.51 -1.89
C LEU A 29 -4.81 -37.43 -2.53
N ILE A 30 -4.74 -37.62 -3.85
CA ILE A 30 -3.54 -37.31 -4.65
C ILE A 30 -3.71 -35.92 -5.27
N VAL A 31 -2.93 -34.94 -4.81
CA VAL A 31 -2.82 -33.62 -5.47
C VAL A 31 -1.68 -33.68 -6.48
N ALA A 32 -2.00 -33.91 -7.75
CA ALA A 32 -1.01 -33.91 -8.82
C ALA A 32 -0.74 -32.49 -9.33
N TYR A 33 0.45 -31.97 -9.03
CA TYR A 33 0.93 -30.67 -9.54
C TYR A 33 1.49 -30.86 -10.96
N GLY A 34 0.62 -30.80 -11.98
CA GLY A 34 1.05 -31.01 -13.36
C GLY A 34 0.17 -30.39 -14.45
N ARG A 35 -0.89 -29.66 -14.11
CA ARG A 35 -1.76 -28.94 -15.06
C ARG A 35 -2.13 -27.56 -14.51
N THR A 36 -2.54 -26.66 -15.40
CA THR A 36 -2.96 -25.27 -15.10
C THR A 36 -4.13 -25.16 -14.12
N ILE A 37 -4.76 -26.28 -13.76
CA ILE A 37 -5.79 -26.38 -12.72
C ILE A 37 -5.52 -27.69 -11.94
N PRO A 38 -5.40 -27.67 -10.60
CA PRO A 38 -5.32 -28.91 -9.84
C PRO A 38 -6.64 -29.68 -9.97
N SER A 39 -6.58 -30.93 -10.44
CA SER A 39 -7.74 -31.83 -10.45
C SER A 39 -7.70 -32.74 -9.24
N ILE A 40 -8.70 -32.66 -8.37
CA ILE A 40 -8.87 -33.58 -7.25
C ILE A 40 -9.82 -34.70 -7.70
N LYS A 41 -9.37 -35.95 -7.59
CA LYS A 41 -10.22 -37.13 -7.65
C LYS A 41 -10.21 -37.76 -6.27
N GLY A 42 -11.37 -37.80 -5.61
CA GLY A 42 -11.57 -38.54 -4.38
C GLY A 42 -12.96 -39.14 -4.42
N ASP A 43 -13.06 -40.45 -4.18
CA ASP A 43 -14.34 -41.13 -3.97
C ASP A 43 -14.65 -41.10 -2.48
N GLY A 44 -15.83 -40.60 -2.09
CA GLY A 44 -16.28 -40.59 -0.70
C GLY A 44 -15.74 -39.47 0.21
N ILE A 45 -15.07 -38.44 -0.31
CA ILE A 45 -14.61 -37.27 0.47
C ILE A 45 -15.62 -36.12 0.34
N GLN A 46 -16.22 -35.71 1.46
CA GLN A 46 -17.09 -34.52 1.52
C GLN A 46 -16.29 -33.32 2.01
N PHE A 47 -16.11 -32.31 1.14
CA PHE A 47 -15.52 -31.03 1.53
C PHE A 47 -16.57 -30.20 2.30
N VAL A 48 -16.41 -30.08 3.61
CA VAL A 48 -17.26 -29.23 4.46
C VAL A 48 -16.53 -27.92 4.72
N GLY A 49 -17.09 -26.80 4.26
CA GLY A 49 -16.50 -25.46 4.44
C GLY A 49 -15.51 -25.01 3.35
N CYS A 50 -15.48 -25.67 2.19
CA CYS A 50 -14.72 -25.17 1.03
C CYS A 50 -15.53 -24.10 0.28
N ASP A 51 -15.43 -22.86 0.74
CA ASP A 51 -15.97 -21.71 0.01
C ASP A 51 -15.04 -21.36 -1.16
N ALA A 52 -15.52 -21.51 -2.40
CA ALA A 52 -14.88 -20.87 -3.55
C ALA A 52 -15.07 -19.37 -3.41
N VAL A 53 -14.03 -18.65 -2.94
CA VAL A 53 -14.13 -17.21 -2.72
C VAL A 53 -13.92 -16.50 -4.06
N LEU A 54 -14.99 -16.34 -4.83
CA LEU A 54 -15.01 -15.66 -6.12
C LEU A 54 -15.04 -14.13 -5.94
N PRO A 55 -14.42 -13.36 -6.86
CA PRO A 55 -14.60 -11.91 -6.91
C PRO A 55 -16.09 -11.58 -7.01
N PRO A 56 -16.51 -10.39 -6.55
CA PRO A 56 -17.88 -9.97 -6.69
C PRO A 56 -18.33 -10.08 -8.15
N PRO A 57 -19.59 -10.47 -8.44
CA PRO A 57 -20.08 -10.56 -9.80
C PRO A 57 -19.81 -9.28 -10.58
N SER A 58 -19.20 -9.42 -11.74
CA SER A 58 -18.78 -8.31 -12.60
C SER A 58 -18.88 -8.71 -14.08
N GLN A 59 -19.14 -7.73 -14.93
CA GLN A 59 -19.09 -7.88 -16.37
C GLN A 59 -17.64 -7.85 -16.85
N ASP A 60 -17.21 -8.89 -17.58
CA ASP A 60 -15.87 -8.91 -18.17
C ASP A 60 -15.78 -7.99 -19.39
N ILE A 61 -14.93 -6.97 -19.27
CA ILE A 61 -14.69 -5.96 -20.31
C ILE A 61 -13.32 -6.10 -20.96
N SER A 62 -12.60 -7.21 -20.73
CA SER A 62 -11.26 -7.46 -21.31
C SER A 62 -11.24 -7.31 -22.84
N HIS A 63 -12.32 -7.70 -23.52
CA HIS A 63 -12.47 -7.58 -24.97
C HIS A 63 -12.50 -6.12 -25.48
N LEU A 64 -12.83 -5.14 -24.62
CA LEU A 64 -12.78 -3.72 -25.00
C LEU A 64 -11.33 -3.24 -25.09
N PHE A 65 -10.41 -3.85 -24.35
CA PHE A 65 -8.99 -3.48 -24.33
C PHE A 65 -8.18 -4.22 -25.41
N SER A 66 -8.61 -5.41 -25.84
CA SER A 66 -7.93 -6.13 -26.93
C SER A 66 -8.00 -5.36 -28.26
N GLN A 67 -8.98 -4.47 -28.42
CA GLN A 67 -9.09 -3.57 -29.57
C GLN A 67 -8.02 -2.46 -29.58
N MET A 68 -7.38 -2.16 -28.43
CA MET A 68 -6.30 -1.16 -28.37
C MET A 68 -5.00 -1.63 -29.03
N ASN A 69 -4.77 -2.96 -29.07
CA ASN A 69 -3.59 -3.53 -29.74
C ASN A 69 -3.67 -3.43 -31.28
N TYR A 70 -4.86 -3.16 -31.84
CA TYR A 70 -4.99 -2.81 -33.24
C TYR A 70 -4.76 -1.32 -33.39
N LYS A 71 -3.59 -0.96 -33.94
CA LYS A 71 -3.13 0.41 -34.26
C LYS A 71 -4.26 1.32 -34.74
N PHE A 72 -4.95 1.98 -33.82
CA PHE A 72 -5.75 3.15 -34.11
C PHE A 72 -4.78 4.34 -34.19
N ASN A 73 -4.82 5.06 -35.30
CA ASN A 73 -3.88 6.13 -35.68
C ASN A 73 -3.69 7.28 -34.65
N ASN A 74 -4.42 7.29 -33.53
CA ASN A 74 -4.48 8.45 -32.65
C ASN A 74 -3.98 8.20 -31.22
N ASN A 75 -3.45 7.01 -30.89
CA ASN A 75 -2.93 6.64 -29.55
C ASN A 75 -3.88 7.02 -28.37
N HIS A 76 -5.18 7.15 -28.65
CA HIS A 76 -6.17 7.67 -27.72
C HIS A 76 -7.42 6.80 -27.79
N PHE A 77 -7.79 6.19 -26.67
CA PHE A 77 -8.94 5.29 -26.57
C PHE A 77 -9.85 5.73 -25.43
N THR A 78 -11.16 5.78 -25.68
CA THR A 78 -12.15 6.14 -24.66
C THR A 78 -13.16 5.02 -24.48
N ILE A 79 -13.35 4.56 -23.25
CA ILE A 79 -14.38 3.61 -22.86
C ILE A 79 -15.37 4.29 -21.93
N LYS A 80 -16.66 4.11 -22.22
CA LYS A 80 -17.75 4.50 -21.33
C LYS A 80 -18.28 3.26 -20.63
N LEU A 81 -18.22 3.25 -19.32
CA LEU A 81 -18.79 2.23 -18.46
C LEU A 81 -20.10 2.76 -17.90
N LEU A 82 -21.17 1.98 -18.06
CA LEU A 82 -22.47 2.32 -17.47
C LEU A 82 -22.50 1.93 -15.98
N PHE A 83 -23.67 1.97 -15.37
CA PHE A 83 -23.90 1.45 -14.04
C PHE A 83 -23.53 -0.04 -13.98
N GLY A 84 -22.72 -0.42 -13.00
CA GLY A 84 -22.38 -1.81 -12.73
C GLY A 84 -20.94 -2.02 -12.25
N ARG A 85 -20.64 -3.30 -12.05
CA ARG A 85 -19.29 -3.79 -11.75
C ARG A 85 -18.69 -4.37 -13.00
N PHE A 86 -17.47 -3.97 -13.31
CA PHE A 86 -16.71 -4.42 -14.45
C PHE A 86 -15.41 -5.03 -13.97
N SER A 87 -14.95 -6.06 -14.67
CA SER A 87 -13.66 -6.67 -14.40
C SER A 87 -12.86 -6.76 -15.69
N SER A 88 -11.54 -6.68 -15.56
CA SER A 88 -10.65 -6.92 -16.68
C SER A 88 -9.45 -7.76 -16.26
N GLN A 89 -8.90 -8.45 -17.25
CA GLN A 89 -7.51 -8.90 -17.20
C GLN A 89 -6.56 -7.70 -17.19
N THR A 90 -5.25 -7.97 -17.13
CA THR A 90 -4.24 -6.93 -17.21
C THR A 90 -4.34 -6.15 -18.51
N VAL A 91 -4.42 -4.83 -18.38
CA VAL A 91 -4.41 -3.86 -19.46
C VAL A 91 -3.01 -3.25 -19.55
N HIS A 92 -2.34 -3.50 -20.66
CA HIS A 92 -1.03 -2.92 -20.96
C HIS A 92 -1.22 -1.68 -21.81
N LEU A 93 -0.65 -0.55 -21.38
CA LEU A 93 -0.61 0.69 -22.13
C LEU A 93 0.86 1.02 -22.42
N GLU A 94 1.19 1.17 -23.70
CA GLU A 94 2.52 1.57 -24.16
C GLU A 94 2.38 2.74 -25.12
N GLU A 95 2.89 3.91 -24.71
CA GLU A 95 2.81 5.17 -25.45
C GLU A 95 1.37 5.54 -25.89
N GLN A 96 0.40 5.25 -25.02
CA GLN A 96 -1.03 5.41 -25.29
C GLN A 96 -1.76 6.19 -24.18
N MET A 97 -2.89 6.79 -24.55
CA MET A 97 -3.85 7.40 -23.65
C MET A 97 -5.13 6.58 -23.59
N LEU A 98 -5.48 6.09 -22.40
CA LEU A 98 -6.76 5.46 -22.11
C LEU A 98 -7.61 6.40 -21.26
N VAL A 99 -8.86 6.62 -21.68
CA VAL A 99 -9.88 7.37 -20.94
C VAL A 99 -11.00 6.43 -20.53
N LEU A 100 -11.21 6.24 -19.24
CA LEU A 100 -12.34 5.49 -18.68
C LEU A 100 -13.33 6.46 -18.05
N LYS A 101 -14.58 6.43 -18.51
CA LYS A 101 -15.66 7.28 -17.99
C LYS A 101 -16.77 6.40 -17.44
N GLY A 102 -17.05 6.48 -16.14
CA GLY A 102 -18.21 5.84 -15.54
C GLY A 102 -19.42 6.78 -15.46
N GLN A 103 -20.42 6.37 -14.69
CA GLN A 103 -21.61 7.17 -14.37
C GLN A 103 -21.55 7.83 -12.98
N GLY A 104 -20.75 7.26 -12.08
CA GLY A 104 -20.49 7.79 -10.74
C GLY A 104 -19.53 6.91 -9.97
N ASP A 105 -18.82 7.49 -9.00
CA ASP A 105 -17.77 6.80 -8.24
C ASP A 105 -18.27 5.56 -7.48
N ASN A 106 -19.57 5.52 -7.14
CA ASN A 106 -20.22 4.37 -6.49
C ASN A 106 -21.10 3.54 -7.44
N GLU A 107 -21.23 3.97 -8.69
CA GLU A 107 -22.13 3.38 -9.69
C GLU A 107 -21.38 2.53 -10.71
N SER A 108 -20.19 2.98 -11.11
CA SER A 108 -19.30 2.27 -12.02
C SER A 108 -18.06 1.83 -11.28
N LEU A 109 -17.92 0.52 -11.07
CA LEU A 109 -16.83 -0.06 -10.30
C LEU A 109 -15.96 -0.96 -11.18
N LEU A 110 -14.65 -0.78 -11.12
CA LEU A 110 -13.68 -1.62 -11.83
C LEU A 110 -12.94 -2.51 -10.83
N ILE A 111 -12.84 -3.81 -11.13
CA ILE A 111 -12.25 -4.83 -10.25
C ILE A 111 -11.20 -5.63 -11.02
N GLN A 112 -10.12 -6.01 -10.34
CA GLN A 112 -9.18 -7.01 -10.87
C GLN A 112 -9.90 -8.35 -11.08
N LYS A 113 -9.89 -8.85 -12.33
CA LYS A 113 -10.44 -10.20 -12.61
C LYS A 113 -9.61 -11.29 -11.93
N ASN A 114 -8.30 -11.09 -11.84
CA ASN A 114 -7.35 -11.97 -11.18
C ASN A 114 -6.55 -11.16 -10.15
N ILE A 115 -6.71 -11.49 -8.86
CA ILE A 115 -6.09 -10.79 -7.73
C ILE A 115 -4.56 -10.92 -7.69
N SER A 116 -4.00 -11.92 -8.38
CA SER A 116 -2.57 -12.15 -8.52
C SER A 116 -1.97 -11.47 -9.76
N GLN A 117 -2.75 -10.68 -10.49
CA GLN A 117 -2.31 -9.92 -11.66
C GLN A 117 -2.62 -8.43 -11.53
N THR A 118 -1.68 -7.59 -11.98
CA THR A 118 -1.85 -6.13 -11.99
C THR A 118 -2.95 -5.76 -12.99
N LEU A 119 -3.78 -4.78 -12.67
CA LEU A 119 -4.86 -4.35 -13.58
C LEU A 119 -4.32 -3.47 -14.70
N PHE A 120 -3.50 -2.47 -14.38
CA PHE A 120 -2.92 -1.57 -15.37
C PHE A 120 -1.39 -1.58 -15.31
N VAL A 121 -0.76 -1.80 -16.46
CA VAL A 121 0.68 -1.60 -16.64
C VAL A 121 0.87 -0.43 -17.59
N LEU A 122 1.48 0.64 -17.09
CA LEU A 122 1.69 1.88 -17.83
C LEU A 122 3.16 1.99 -18.23
N GLN A 123 3.40 2.13 -19.54
CA GLN A 123 4.72 2.42 -20.09
C GLN A 123 4.66 3.73 -20.88
N ASN A 124 5.21 4.80 -20.30
CA ASN A 124 5.17 6.16 -20.86
C ASN A 124 3.76 6.54 -21.33
N SER A 125 2.73 6.20 -20.54
CA SER A 125 1.33 6.19 -20.95
C SER A 125 0.45 7.00 -20.02
N GLN A 126 -0.76 7.35 -20.49
CA GLN A 126 -1.72 8.12 -19.73
C GLN A 126 -3.00 7.33 -19.47
N LEU A 127 -3.44 7.30 -18.21
CA LEU A 127 -4.72 6.75 -17.78
C LEU A 127 -5.54 7.87 -17.16
N ASN A 128 -6.62 8.27 -17.84
CA ASN A 128 -7.58 9.23 -17.32
C ASN A 128 -8.83 8.49 -16.91
N THR A 129 -9.28 8.71 -15.68
CA THR A 129 -10.52 8.12 -15.16
C THR A 129 -11.43 9.22 -14.65
N SER A 130 -12.74 9.01 -14.76
CA SER A 130 -13.71 9.94 -14.18
C SER A 130 -15.01 9.21 -13.89
N HIS A 131 -15.68 9.62 -12.81
CA HIS A 131 -16.99 9.08 -12.41
C HIS A 131 -16.99 7.55 -12.25
N LEU A 132 -15.91 6.98 -11.75
CA LEU A 132 -15.78 5.54 -11.50
C LEU A 132 -14.78 5.29 -10.38
N SER A 133 -14.90 4.17 -9.68
CA SER A 133 -13.89 3.72 -8.71
C SER A 133 -13.31 2.37 -9.08
N ALA A 134 -12.00 2.22 -8.89
CA ALA A 134 -11.36 0.92 -8.81
C ALA A 134 -11.56 0.34 -7.41
N GLN A 135 -12.14 -0.85 -7.32
CA GLN A 135 -12.38 -1.53 -6.06
C GLN A 135 -11.30 -2.58 -5.82
N LEU A 136 -10.58 -2.44 -4.70
CA LEU A 136 -9.58 -3.41 -4.27
C LEU A 136 -10.24 -4.54 -3.48
N TRP A 137 -10.09 -5.76 -3.98
CA TRP A 137 -10.63 -6.96 -3.35
C TRP A 137 -9.56 -8.05 -3.32
N GLY A 138 -9.05 -8.37 -2.13
CA GLY A 138 -8.09 -9.46 -1.93
C GLY A 138 -6.82 -9.36 -2.79
N ALA A 139 -6.44 -8.16 -3.23
CA ALA A 139 -5.33 -7.98 -4.17
C ALA A 139 -4.01 -8.45 -3.56
N GLU A 140 -3.31 -9.32 -4.30
CA GLU A 140 -1.99 -9.86 -3.95
C GLU A 140 -0.86 -9.10 -4.65
N VAL A 141 -1.19 -8.39 -5.73
CA VAL A 141 -0.26 -7.55 -6.50
C VAL A 141 -0.88 -6.18 -6.78
N ALA A 142 -0.01 -5.20 -7.06
CA ALA A 142 -0.44 -3.83 -7.23
C ALA A 142 -1.48 -3.64 -8.34
N LEU A 143 -2.48 -2.78 -8.07
CA LEU A 143 -3.52 -2.41 -9.01
C LEU A 143 -2.91 -1.77 -10.26
N ILE A 144 -1.94 -0.88 -10.07
CA ILE A 144 -1.26 -0.18 -11.16
C ILE A 144 0.25 -0.30 -11.01
N ARG A 145 0.94 -0.62 -12.10
CA ARG A 145 2.39 -0.56 -12.21
C ARG A 145 2.79 0.44 -13.30
N SER A 146 3.64 1.40 -12.95
CA SER A 146 4.29 2.29 -13.91
C SER A 146 5.71 1.82 -14.15
N GLN A 147 6.10 1.76 -15.41
CA GLN A 147 7.44 1.39 -15.87
C GLN A 147 7.84 2.18 -17.11
N GLY A 148 9.09 2.06 -17.52
CA GLY A 148 9.62 2.71 -18.72
C GLY A 148 10.70 3.74 -18.40
N ASN A 149 11.02 4.55 -19.40
CA ASN A 149 12.12 5.53 -19.32
C ASN A 149 11.62 6.98 -19.23
N GLY A 150 10.36 7.23 -19.60
CA GLY A 150 9.69 8.52 -19.57
C GLY A 150 8.62 8.60 -18.49
N MET A 151 7.72 9.57 -18.64
CA MET A 151 6.63 9.87 -17.71
C MET A 151 5.35 9.13 -18.09
N SER A 152 4.77 8.41 -17.13
CA SER A 152 3.37 7.99 -17.18
C SER A 152 2.50 8.95 -16.36
N ILE A 153 1.23 9.06 -16.70
CA ILE A 153 0.28 9.97 -16.05
C ILE A 153 -0.97 9.19 -15.66
N ILE A 154 -1.46 9.42 -14.44
CA ILE A 154 -2.75 8.94 -13.97
C ILE A 154 -3.54 10.15 -13.48
N ASP A 155 -4.74 10.33 -14.02
CA ASP A 155 -5.63 11.45 -13.69
C ASP A 155 -7.01 10.95 -13.26
N GLY A 156 -7.51 11.47 -12.14
CA GLY A 156 -8.90 11.27 -11.68
C GLY A 156 -9.18 9.92 -10.99
N LEU A 157 -8.16 9.11 -10.70
CA LEU A 157 -8.35 7.76 -10.14
C LEU A 157 -9.00 7.80 -8.75
N ARG A 158 -10.06 7.02 -8.58
CA ARG A 158 -10.67 6.73 -7.28
C ARG A 158 -10.41 5.27 -6.94
N VAL A 159 -9.91 5.00 -5.76
CA VAL A 159 -9.65 3.66 -5.26
C VAL A 159 -10.37 3.46 -3.94
N ILE A 160 -11.19 2.41 -3.87
CA ILE A 160 -11.94 2.05 -2.67
C ILE A 160 -11.64 0.61 -2.26
N GLY A 161 -11.53 0.34 -0.96
CA GLY A 161 -11.51 -1.03 -0.46
C GLY A 161 -12.91 -1.66 -0.37
N VAL A 162 -12.95 -2.95 -0.01
CA VAL A 162 -14.18 -3.67 0.30
C VAL A 162 -14.25 -3.93 1.80
N LYS A 163 -15.31 -3.44 2.45
CA LYS A 163 -15.60 -3.71 3.88
C LYS A 163 -16.19 -5.11 4.07
N GLN A 164 -15.42 -6.17 3.84
CA GLN A 164 -15.84 -7.54 4.17
C GLN A 164 -14.78 -8.25 5.00
N GLU A 165 -15.22 -8.88 6.09
CA GLU A 165 -14.41 -9.46 7.19
C GLU A 165 -13.37 -10.52 6.79
N ARG A 166 -13.38 -11.01 5.55
CA ARG A 166 -12.59 -12.19 5.14
C ARG A 166 -11.59 -11.98 4.02
N LYS A 167 -11.59 -10.82 3.34
CA LYS A 167 -10.64 -10.57 2.24
C LYS A 167 -9.99 -9.22 2.35
N VAL A 168 -8.73 -9.27 2.70
CA VAL A 168 -7.91 -8.11 2.97
C VAL A 168 -6.89 -7.95 1.85
N VAL A 169 -6.51 -6.70 1.57
CA VAL A 169 -5.47 -6.40 0.57
C VAL A 169 -4.10 -6.69 1.17
N HIS A 170 -3.18 -7.23 0.37
CA HIS A 170 -1.84 -7.63 0.83
C HIS A 170 -0.69 -6.86 0.15
N CYS A 171 -1.00 -5.95 -0.77
CA CYS A 171 -0.06 -5.26 -1.64
C CYS A 171 -0.28 -3.75 -1.70
N SER A 172 0.67 -3.06 -2.36
CA SER A 172 0.56 -1.65 -2.74
C SER A 172 -0.61 -1.44 -3.71
N VAL A 173 -1.15 -0.22 -3.77
CA VAL A 173 -2.10 0.18 -4.80
C VAL A 173 -1.34 0.52 -6.09
N ILE A 174 -0.25 1.27 -5.97
CA ILE A 174 0.55 1.76 -7.09
C ILE A 174 2.03 1.42 -6.86
N GLU A 175 2.69 0.88 -7.87
CA GLU A 175 4.15 0.72 -7.88
C GLU A 175 4.76 1.52 -9.04
N VAL A 176 5.79 2.31 -8.74
CA VAL A 176 6.68 2.95 -9.71
C VAL A 176 7.92 2.10 -9.82
N ILE A 177 7.97 1.26 -10.86
CA ILE A 177 9.07 0.33 -11.09
C ILE A 177 10.28 1.07 -11.65
N SER A 178 10.06 1.89 -12.68
CA SER A 178 11.08 2.71 -13.32
C SER A 178 10.48 3.93 -13.99
N GLY A 179 11.33 4.90 -14.34
CA GLY A 179 10.90 6.11 -15.05
C GLY A 179 10.20 7.09 -14.12
N GLU A 180 9.27 7.85 -14.67
CA GLU A 180 8.56 8.91 -13.96
C GLU A 180 7.05 8.62 -13.90
N LEU A 181 6.39 8.99 -12.81
CA LEU A 181 4.94 8.88 -12.67
C LEU A 181 4.34 10.18 -12.13
N SER A 182 3.30 10.67 -12.80
CA SER A 182 2.46 11.79 -12.36
C SER A 182 1.09 11.28 -11.92
N LEU A 183 0.69 11.61 -10.69
CA LEU A 183 -0.59 11.29 -10.09
C LEU A 183 -1.35 12.60 -9.84
N ILE A 184 -2.47 12.78 -10.54
CA ILE A 184 -3.27 14.01 -10.50
C ILE A 184 -4.69 13.65 -10.08
N ASP A 185 -5.23 14.39 -9.10
CA ASP A 185 -6.60 14.20 -8.61
C ASP A 185 -6.90 12.74 -8.28
N ILE A 186 -6.20 12.20 -7.28
CA ILE A 186 -6.36 10.79 -6.87
C ILE A 186 -6.96 10.73 -5.47
N GLN A 187 -7.90 9.80 -5.28
CA GLN A 187 -8.43 9.47 -3.95
C GLN A 187 -8.25 7.98 -3.68
N ILE A 188 -7.70 7.65 -2.52
CA ILE A 188 -7.59 6.28 -2.01
C ILE A 188 -8.25 6.24 -0.63
N LYS A 189 -9.29 5.41 -0.48
CA LYS A 189 -10.03 5.34 0.78
C LYS A 189 -10.57 3.97 1.14
N ASP A 190 -10.92 3.82 2.42
CA ASP A 190 -11.66 2.67 2.94
C ASP A 190 -10.98 1.31 2.66
N ILE A 191 -9.64 1.27 2.67
CA ILE A 191 -8.87 0.05 2.43
C ILE A 191 -8.52 -0.62 3.76
N ASN A 192 -8.88 -1.90 3.88
CA ASN A 192 -8.37 -2.78 4.92
C ASN A 192 -7.20 -3.60 4.35
N ILE A 193 -6.07 -3.59 5.05
CA ILE A 193 -4.83 -4.31 4.68
C ILE A 193 -4.46 -5.28 5.80
N SER A 194 -4.08 -6.52 5.46
CA SER A 194 -3.55 -7.49 6.42
C SER A 194 -2.36 -8.24 5.84
N GLU A 195 -1.71 -9.04 6.67
CA GLU A 195 -0.60 -9.87 6.26
C GLU A 195 -1.09 -11.17 5.59
N ASN A 196 -0.42 -11.58 4.50
CA ASN A 196 -0.66 -12.88 3.89
C ASN A 196 0.13 -13.95 4.66
N GLN A 197 -0.57 -14.82 5.40
CA GLN A 197 0.07 -15.86 6.22
C GLN A 197 0.87 -16.88 5.39
N ASN A 198 0.62 -17.00 4.08
CA ASN A 198 1.37 -17.93 3.23
C ASN A 198 2.78 -17.42 2.85
N GLU A 199 3.11 -16.13 3.07
CA GLU A 199 4.48 -15.60 2.97
C GLU A 199 5.34 -15.91 4.21
N ILE A 200 4.79 -16.57 5.25
CA ILE A 200 5.46 -16.80 6.55
C ILE A 200 6.65 -17.78 6.46
N ASN A 201 6.72 -18.64 5.42
CA ASN A 201 7.61 -19.81 5.41
C ASN A 201 9.07 -19.60 4.98
N SER A 202 9.54 -18.37 4.69
CA SER A 202 10.99 -18.11 4.46
C SER A 202 11.60 -17.26 5.58
N VAL A 203 12.00 -17.92 6.67
CA VAL A 203 12.49 -17.30 7.91
C VAL A 203 13.79 -16.48 7.74
N ASN A 204 14.55 -16.65 6.66
CA ASN A 204 15.87 -16.02 6.49
C ASN A 204 15.91 -14.79 5.54
N GLU A 205 14.84 -14.46 4.81
CA GLU A 205 14.76 -13.23 3.99
C GLU A 205 13.94 -12.10 4.65
N ARG A 206 13.58 -12.29 5.93
CA ARG A 206 12.78 -11.37 6.76
C ARG A 206 13.52 -10.08 7.17
N ARG A 207 14.33 -9.48 6.28
CA ARG A 207 14.65 -8.05 6.46
C ARG A 207 13.38 -7.27 6.15
N ASN A 208 12.64 -6.87 7.18
CA ASN A 208 11.75 -5.71 7.26
C ASN A 208 11.25 -5.19 5.89
N LYS A 209 10.39 -5.95 5.19
CA LYS A 209 9.77 -5.46 3.94
C LYS A 209 8.73 -4.43 4.33
N MET A 210 9.17 -3.20 4.57
CA MET A 210 8.27 -2.07 4.74
C MET A 210 7.53 -1.84 3.43
N LYS A 211 6.21 -1.72 3.50
CA LYS A 211 5.35 -1.57 2.32
C LYS A 211 4.75 -0.16 2.26
N GLY A 212 4.36 0.26 1.07
CA GLY A 212 3.65 1.52 0.81
C GLY A 212 2.32 1.27 0.11
N LEU A 213 1.31 2.12 0.32
CA LEU A 213 0.16 2.17 -0.62
C LEU A 213 0.64 2.59 -2.01
N ILE A 214 1.64 3.47 -2.05
CA ILE A 214 2.42 3.82 -3.23
C ILE A 214 3.87 3.49 -2.94
N GLU A 215 4.52 2.74 -3.84
CA GLU A 215 5.93 2.38 -3.71
C GLU A 215 6.76 2.85 -4.90
N MET A 216 7.81 3.62 -4.61
CA MET A 216 8.87 3.91 -5.58
C MET A 216 9.99 2.88 -5.40
N LYS A 217 10.21 2.05 -6.43
CA LYS A 217 11.30 1.07 -6.46
C LYS A 217 12.63 1.76 -6.79
N GLU A 218 13.72 1.00 -6.75
CA GLU A 218 15.09 1.50 -6.90
C GLU A 218 15.36 2.21 -8.24
N ASN A 219 14.66 1.84 -9.30
CA ASN A 219 14.82 2.44 -10.64
C ASN A 219 13.84 3.59 -10.92
N ALA A 220 12.99 3.95 -9.95
CA ALA A 220 12.09 5.09 -10.07
C ALA A 220 12.87 6.41 -10.06
N LYS A 221 12.54 7.32 -10.99
CA LYS A 221 13.21 8.61 -11.12
C LYS A 221 12.42 9.72 -10.44
N VAL A 222 11.12 9.83 -10.74
CA VAL A 222 10.27 10.91 -10.22
C VAL A 222 8.87 10.37 -9.91
N LEU A 223 8.33 10.78 -8.77
CA LEU A 223 6.92 10.67 -8.44
C LEU A 223 6.38 12.07 -8.18
N TYR A 224 5.56 12.57 -9.11
CA TYR A 224 4.82 13.81 -8.97
C TYR A 224 3.40 13.50 -8.52
N ILE A 225 2.92 14.19 -7.48
CA ILE A 225 1.59 14.00 -6.91
C ILE A 225 0.96 15.36 -6.69
N GLU A 226 -0.25 15.55 -7.19
CA GLU A 226 -1.05 16.76 -7.01
C GLU A 226 -2.52 16.42 -6.73
N LYS A 227 -3.16 17.17 -5.82
CA LYS A 227 -4.58 16.98 -5.45
C LYS A 227 -4.89 15.54 -5.02
N PHE A 228 -4.04 15.01 -4.14
CA PHE A 228 -4.11 13.63 -3.71
C PHE A 228 -4.73 13.52 -2.32
N SER A 229 -5.58 12.51 -2.09
CA SER A 229 -6.19 12.25 -0.79
C SER A 229 -6.11 10.78 -0.38
N ILE A 230 -5.62 10.52 0.83
CA ILE A 230 -5.72 9.22 1.51
C ILE A 230 -6.53 9.38 2.79
N THR A 231 -7.54 8.53 2.95
CA THR A 231 -8.43 8.56 4.12
C THR A 231 -8.87 7.16 4.52
N ASN A 232 -9.04 6.90 5.82
CA ASN A 232 -9.64 5.66 6.33
C ASN A 232 -8.94 4.38 5.80
N ILE A 233 -7.63 4.27 6.02
CA ILE A 233 -6.88 3.05 5.74
C ILE A 233 -6.65 2.33 7.07
N ASN A 234 -7.09 1.08 7.13
CA ASN A 234 -7.04 0.25 8.32
C ASN A 234 -6.09 -0.93 8.09
N LEU A 235 -5.30 -1.27 9.10
CA LEU A 235 -4.27 -2.28 9.02
C LEU A 235 -4.51 -3.30 10.14
N GLU A 236 -4.93 -4.51 9.76
CA GLU A 236 -5.37 -5.57 10.66
C GLU A 236 -4.36 -6.73 10.67
N ASN A 237 -4.07 -7.30 11.84
CA ASN A 237 -3.27 -8.53 11.99
C ASN A 237 -1.88 -8.51 11.34
N ILE A 238 -1.21 -7.35 11.31
CA ILE A 238 0.17 -7.22 10.80
C ILE A 238 1.16 -7.40 11.96
N ASN A 239 2.21 -8.20 11.74
CA ASN A 239 3.31 -8.32 12.69
C ASN A 239 3.86 -6.92 13.07
N LYS A 240 4.12 -6.66 14.36
CA LYS A 240 4.63 -5.38 14.89
C LYS A 240 5.91 -4.87 14.21
N GLU A 241 6.66 -5.76 13.56
CA GLU A 241 7.89 -5.41 12.83
C GLU A 241 7.61 -4.87 11.41
N GLN A 242 6.46 -5.18 10.83
CA GLN A 242 6.05 -4.68 9.52
C GLN A 242 5.38 -3.31 9.64
N ARG A 243 5.87 -2.37 8.84
CA ARG A 243 5.39 -0.98 8.81
C ARG A 243 4.86 -0.70 7.42
N MET A 244 3.60 -0.26 7.33
CA MET A 244 3.01 0.20 6.08
C MET A 244 2.83 1.71 6.10
N SER A 245 3.47 2.41 5.17
CA SER A 245 3.35 3.86 5.00
C SER A 245 2.44 4.19 3.81
N SER A 246 1.99 5.43 3.70
CA SER A 246 1.23 5.83 2.50
C SER A 246 2.12 5.84 1.27
N ILE A 247 3.29 6.48 1.36
CA ILE A 247 4.30 6.52 0.32
C ILE A 247 5.59 5.90 0.88
N MET A 248 6.07 4.86 0.21
CA MET A 248 7.41 4.30 0.41
C MET A 248 8.32 4.73 -0.73
N MET A 249 9.44 5.35 -0.40
CA MET A 249 10.39 5.88 -1.37
C MET A 249 11.76 5.24 -1.19
N ASN A 250 12.17 4.40 -2.13
CA ASN A 250 13.52 3.82 -2.12
C ASN A 250 14.52 4.62 -2.98
N ALA A 251 14.07 5.34 -4.00
CA ALA A 251 14.95 6.14 -4.86
C ALA A 251 14.20 7.30 -5.52
N GLY A 252 14.95 8.22 -6.13
CA GLY A 252 14.44 9.24 -7.04
C GLY A 252 13.96 10.51 -6.34
N HIS A 253 12.96 11.15 -6.92
CA HIS A 253 12.49 12.47 -6.53
C HIS A 253 10.98 12.46 -6.27
N LEU A 254 10.58 12.77 -5.04
CA LEU A 254 9.18 12.96 -4.67
C LEU A 254 8.82 14.44 -4.74
N LYS A 255 7.80 14.78 -5.52
CA LYS A 255 7.16 16.11 -5.56
C LYS A 255 5.69 15.95 -5.18
N LEU A 256 5.28 16.55 -4.07
CA LEU A 256 3.93 16.38 -3.51
C LEU A 256 3.29 17.75 -3.28
N ARG A 257 2.13 17.99 -3.90
CA ARG A 257 1.43 19.29 -3.93
C ARG A 257 -0.03 19.17 -3.54
N ASP A 258 -0.54 20.13 -2.75
CA ASP A 258 -1.97 20.34 -2.49
C ASP A 258 -2.72 19.06 -2.13
N SER A 259 -2.14 18.28 -1.22
CA SER A 259 -2.57 16.92 -0.91
C SER A 259 -2.93 16.75 0.56
N THR A 260 -3.69 15.70 0.88
CA THR A 260 -4.20 15.45 2.22
C THR A 260 -4.02 13.99 2.63
N PHE A 261 -3.43 13.78 3.81
CA PHE A 261 -3.27 12.48 4.44
C PHE A 261 -4.04 12.51 5.77
N LEU A 262 -5.20 11.83 5.83
CA LEU A 262 -6.04 11.76 7.03
C LEU A 262 -5.96 10.37 7.65
N GLY A 263 -5.39 10.31 8.84
CA GLY A 263 -5.10 9.10 9.58
C GLY A 263 -6.25 8.57 10.44
N GLU A 264 -7.50 9.02 10.23
CA GLU A 264 -8.62 8.87 11.17
C GLU A 264 -9.07 7.40 11.47
N ALA A 265 -8.37 6.39 10.93
CA ALA A 265 -8.56 4.97 11.26
C ALA A 265 -7.28 4.12 11.18
N TYR A 266 -6.09 4.74 11.18
CA TYR A 266 -4.84 3.98 11.09
C TYR A 266 -4.51 3.31 12.43
N THR A 267 -4.76 2.01 12.54
CA THR A 267 -4.17 1.13 13.57
C THR A 267 -2.70 0.77 13.26
N SER A 268 -2.06 1.46 12.31
CA SER A 268 -0.82 1.02 11.70
C SER A 268 0.42 1.77 12.16
N ILE A 269 1.55 1.06 12.12
CA ILE A 269 2.88 1.48 12.56
C ILE A 269 3.58 2.32 11.46
N GLY A 270 2.84 3.20 10.78
CA GLY A 270 3.24 3.84 9.51
C GLY A 270 3.33 5.37 9.53
N SER A 271 4.08 5.91 8.56
CA SER A 271 4.17 7.35 8.27
C SER A 271 3.40 7.67 6.97
N ALA A 272 3.04 8.93 6.72
CA ALA A 272 2.55 9.32 5.40
C ALA A 272 3.66 9.17 4.34
N ILE A 273 4.86 9.65 4.64
CA ILE A 273 6.03 9.50 3.77
C ILE A 273 7.12 8.76 4.54
N ARG A 274 7.67 7.71 3.93
CA ARG A 274 8.81 6.98 4.47
C ARG A 274 9.84 6.75 3.36
N ALA A 275 11.07 7.19 3.60
CA ALA A 275 12.13 7.14 2.61
C ALA A 275 13.37 6.37 3.11
N TYR A 276 13.82 5.43 2.27
CA TYR A 276 15.06 4.65 2.39
C TYR A 276 15.87 4.80 1.10
N PRO A 277 16.46 5.98 0.87
CA PRO A 277 17.17 6.28 -0.36
C PRO A 277 18.28 5.26 -0.63
N THR A 278 18.30 4.68 -1.83
CA THR A 278 19.36 3.84 -2.39
C THR A 278 20.24 4.62 -3.37
N GLY A 279 19.97 5.92 -3.54
CA GLY A 279 20.70 6.85 -4.38
C GLY A 279 20.32 8.31 -4.08
N PRO A 280 20.94 9.29 -4.78
CA PRO A 280 20.62 10.70 -4.62
C PRO A 280 19.12 10.95 -4.78
N SER A 281 18.51 11.60 -3.80
CA SER A 281 17.06 11.72 -3.74
C SER A 281 16.60 13.11 -3.28
N THR A 282 15.37 13.49 -3.64
CA THR A 282 14.75 14.72 -3.11
C THR A 282 13.32 14.47 -2.64
N ILE A 283 12.92 15.17 -1.58
CA ILE A 283 11.53 15.25 -1.10
C ILE A 283 11.14 16.74 -1.10
N ASP A 284 10.25 17.11 -2.02
CA ASP A 284 9.73 18.47 -2.17
C ASP A 284 8.21 18.45 -1.96
N VAL A 285 7.76 19.04 -0.85
CA VAL A 285 6.37 18.97 -0.39
C VAL A 285 5.82 20.37 -0.20
N GLU A 286 4.63 20.66 -0.75
CA GLU A 286 4.04 21.99 -0.66
C GLU A 286 2.52 21.95 -0.55
N GLY A 287 1.95 22.70 0.40
CA GLY A 287 0.49 22.80 0.55
C GLY A 287 -0.17 21.51 1.07
N VAL A 288 0.55 20.69 1.86
CA VAL A 288 0.07 19.36 2.27
C VAL A 288 -0.42 19.35 3.72
N LEU A 289 -1.57 18.71 3.95
CA LEU A 289 -2.10 18.42 5.28
C LEU A 289 -1.76 16.97 5.69
N PHE A 290 -1.06 16.84 6.82
CA PHE A 290 -0.80 15.57 7.50
C PHE A 290 -1.54 15.55 8.84
N LYS A 291 -2.61 14.77 8.95
CA LYS A 291 -3.43 14.69 10.17
C LYS A 291 -3.48 13.26 10.70
N GLY A 292 -3.27 13.11 12.01
CA GLY A 292 -3.51 11.85 12.73
C GLY A 292 -2.63 10.68 12.29
N GLN A 293 -1.42 10.93 11.82
CA GLN A 293 -0.49 9.88 11.36
C GLN A 293 0.27 9.26 12.56
N GLY A 294 0.67 7.98 12.44
CA GLY A 294 1.65 7.33 13.34
C GLY A 294 1.13 6.78 14.69
N ASP A 295 0.02 6.05 14.72
CA ASP A 295 -0.60 5.55 15.97
C ASP A 295 0.00 4.23 16.53
N GLY A 296 1.31 3.99 16.37
CA GLY A 296 1.96 2.72 16.77
C GLY A 296 3.24 2.88 17.59
N GLN A 297 3.48 1.95 18.52
CA GLN A 297 4.77 1.82 19.22
C GLN A 297 5.89 1.43 18.24
N GLY A 298 7.09 1.95 18.43
CA GLY A 298 8.27 1.74 17.59
C GLY A 298 8.36 2.69 16.39
N THR A 299 7.44 3.64 16.23
CA THR A 299 7.42 4.56 15.07
C THR A 299 8.39 5.72 15.26
N ASN A 300 9.24 5.94 14.26
CA ASN A 300 10.05 7.15 14.14
C ASN A 300 9.41 7.98 13.02
N GLY A 301 9.02 9.22 13.30
CA GLY A 301 8.40 10.13 12.33
C GLY A 301 6.91 9.84 12.14
N GLY A 302 6.04 10.62 12.79
CA GLY A 302 4.59 10.39 12.70
C GLY A 302 4.06 10.62 11.28
N ALA A 303 4.37 11.76 10.68
CA ALA A 303 4.02 12.05 9.29
C ALA A 303 5.11 11.66 8.29
N VAL A 304 6.39 11.90 8.63
CA VAL A 304 7.52 11.73 7.71
C VAL A 304 8.70 11.06 8.40
N TYR A 305 9.25 10.03 7.77
CA TYR A 305 10.51 9.39 8.15
C TYR A 305 11.50 9.37 6.98
N VAL A 306 12.75 9.73 7.21
CA VAL A 306 13.82 9.65 6.19
C VAL A 306 15.08 9.03 6.81
N ASP A 307 15.65 8.01 6.16
CA ASP A 307 16.92 7.39 6.56
C ASP A 307 18.08 7.84 5.67
N MET A 308 18.85 8.84 6.10
CA MET A 308 20.01 9.38 5.39
C MET A 308 21.34 8.71 5.77
N ARG A 309 21.31 7.52 6.40
CA ARG A 309 22.56 6.88 6.82
C ARG A 309 23.43 6.42 5.66
N GLN A 310 22.83 6.15 4.52
CA GLN A 310 23.53 5.68 3.31
C GLN A 310 23.61 6.76 2.24
N PHE A 311 22.52 7.48 2.00
CA PHE A 311 22.44 8.52 0.98
C PHE A 311 21.76 9.78 1.52
N ASP A 312 22.30 10.94 1.12
CA ASP A 312 21.68 12.23 1.42
C ASP A 312 20.38 12.42 0.64
N VAL A 313 19.40 13.04 1.29
CA VAL A 313 18.15 13.46 0.65
C VAL A 313 18.00 14.96 0.79
N GLN A 314 17.78 15.66 -0.33
CA GLN A 314 17.42 17.08 -0.25
C GLN A 314 15.97 17.19 0.16
N ILE A 315 15.69 17.99 1.19
CA ILE A 315 14.35 18.10 1.77
C ILE A 315 13.89 19.55 1.74
N ILE A 316 12.66 19.75 1.24
CA ILE A 316 11.95 21.04 1.26
C ILE A 316 10.46 20.77 1.57
N PHE A 317 9.94 21.48 2.56
CA PHE A 317 8.53 21.52 2.96
C PHE A 317 8.06 22.97 2.95
N LYS A 318 6.98 23.26 2.24
CA LYS A 318 6.39 24.60 2.12
C LYS A 318 4.91 24.58 2.47
N ARG A 319 4.42 25.53 3.26
CA ARG A 319 2.98 25.68 3.56
C ARG A 319 2.29 24.38 4.00
N CYS A 320 3.00 23.52 4.73
CA CYS A 320 2.46 22.24 5.19
C CYS A 320 1.82 22.39 6.57
N ILE A 321 0.77 21.61 6.84
CA ILE A 321 0.07 21.61 8.12
C ILE A 321 0.15 20.20 8.72
N PHE A 322 0.61 20.11 9.96
CA PHE A 322 0.74 18.87 10.71
C PHE A 322 -0.19 18.89 11.92
N ILE A 323 -1.16 17.98 12.01
CA ILE A 323 -2.19 17.99 13.07
C ILE A 323 -2.24 16.66 13.79
N GLY A 324 -1.91 16.65 15.08
CA GLY A 324 -2.14 15.49 15.95
C GLY A 324 -1.43 14.20 15.50
N ASN A 325 -0.29 14.32 14.82
CA ASN A 325 0.55 13.18 14.46
C ASN A 325 1.32 12.69 15.69
N LYS A 326 1.54 11.37 15.78
CA LYS A 326 2.18 10.71 16.91
C LYS A 326 3.35 9.85 16.42
N ALA A 327 4.36 9.72 17.27
CA ALA A 327 5.48 8.79 17.08
C ALA A 327 6.24 8.67 18.40
N ASP A 328 7.03 7.60 18.56
CA ASP A 328 7.97 7.47 19.68
C ASP A 328 9.05 8.56 19.61
N TYR A 329 9.48 8.89 18.39
CA TYR A 329 10.45 9.96 18.12
C TYR A 329 10.02 10.82 16.92
N GLY A 330 10.06 12.14 17.07
CA GLY A 330 9.75 13.11 16.01
C GLY A 330 8.28 13.02 15.58
N SER A 331 7.38 13.61 16.38
CA SER A 331 5.92 13.47 16.20
C SER A 331 5.42 13.81 14.79
N ASN A 332 6.11 14.70 14.08
CA ASN A 332 5.81 15.02 12.68
C ASN A 332 6.87 14.47 11.73
N VAL A 333 8.12 14.92 11.87
CA VAL A 333 9.21 14.57 10.96
C VAL A 333 10.37 13.99 11.76
N PHE A 334 10.88 12.84 11.32
CA PHE A 334 12.09 12.24 11.86
C PHE A 334 13.08 11.97 10.72
N ILE A 335 14.32 12.41 10.91
CA ILE A 335 15.39 12.20 9.95
C ILE A 335 16.55 11.53 10.68
N ARG A 336 16.94 10.35 10.19
CA ARG A 336 18.09 9.62 10.71
C ARG A 336 19.32 9.99 9.88
N TYR A 337 20.35 10.52 10.52
CA TYR A 337 21.58 10.92 9.84
C TYR A 337 22.70 9.89 10.10
N ALA A 338 23.65 9.78 9.17
CA ALA A 338 24.94 9.16 9.46
C ALA A 338 25.81 10.11 10.31
N THR A 339 25.85 11.39 9.94
CA THR A 339 26.73 12.39 10.56
C THR A 339 26.01 13.72 10.77
N THR A 340 26.57 14.57 11.64
CA THR A 340 25.95 15.86 11.95
C THR A 340 26.05 16.89 10.81
N SER A 341 26.95 16.71 9.83
CA SER A 341 27.10 17.62 8.69
C SER A 341 25.96 17.48 7.68
N GLN A 342 25.25 16.35 7.66
CA GLN A 342 24.09 16.11 6.80
C GLN A 342 22.82 16.83 7.29
N ARG A 343 22.87 17.50 8.45
CA ARG A 343 21.69 18.10 9.09
C ARG A 343 20.99 19.09 8.15
N ILE A 344 19.70 18.87 7.98
CA ILE A 344 18.85 19.72 7.14
C ILE A 344 18.66 21.09 7.81
N ASN A 345 18.74 22.13 7.00
CA ASN A 345 18.58 23.51 7.46
C ASN A 345 17.10 23.79 7.81
N ARG A 346 16.85 24.62 8.83
CA ARG A 346 15.49 25.08 9.18
C ARG A 346 14.79 25.78 8.00
N ASN A 347 15.54 26.42 7.12
CA ASN A 347 15.03 27.04 5.90
C ASN A 347 14.44 26.04 4.90
N SER A 348 14.60 24.73 5.13
CA SER A 348 13.86 23.69 4.41
C SER A 348 12.38 23.62 4.81
N PHE A 349 11.94 24.26 5.90
CA PHE A 349 10.55 24.22 6.37
C PHE A 349 9.93 25.62 6.36
N ILE A 350 9.40 26.04 5.21
CA ILE A 350 8.93 27.41 4.98
C ILE A 350 7.42 27.47 5.15
N GLY A 351 6.92 28.27 6.10
CA GLY A 351 5.48 28.44 6.32
C GLY A 351 4.75 27.16 6.78
N CYS A 352 5.48 26.21 7.38
CA CYS A 352 4.88 25.00 7.95
C CYS A 352 4.32 25.27 9.34
N THR A 353 3.17 24.65 9.67
CA THR A 353 2.50 24.80 10.97
C THR A 353 2.26 23.44 11.61
N SER A 354 2.47 23.33 12.93
CA SER A 354 2.08 22.15 13.68
C SER A 354 1.01 22.48 14.73
N ILE A 355 -0.03 21.65 14.79
CA ILE A 355 -1.11 21.73 15.76
C ILE A 355 -1.07 20.47 16.60
N VAL A 356 -0.78 20.66 17.88
CA VAL A 356 -0.63 19.57 18.84
C VAL A 356 -1.90 19.49 19.66
N LEU A 357 -2.48 18.30 19.70
CA LEU A 357 -3.66 18.02 20.51
C LEU A 357 -3.20 17.84 21.97
N GLY A 358 -3.53 18.80 22.83
CA GLY A 358 -3.31 18.68 24.27
C GLY A 358 -4.35 17.75 24.93
N PRO A 359 -4.13 17.35 26.19
CA PRO A 359 -5.16 16.63 26.94
C PRO A 359 -6.42 17.52 27.05
N VAL A 360 -7.54 17.00 26.54
CA VAL A 360 -8.91 17.55 26.55
C VAL A 360 -9.03 19.05 26.21
N GLY A 361 -9.37 19.36 24.96
CA GLY A 361 -9.97 20.65 24.57
C GLY A 361 -9.01 21.83 24.36
N GLN A 362 -7.69 21.67 24.57
CA GLN A 362 -6.71 22.71 24.25
C GLN A 362 -5.85 22.31 23.04
N ALA A 363 -6.18 22.85 21.87
CA ALA A 363 -5.27 22.83 20.72
C ALA A 363 -4.17 23.87 20.95
N ARG A 364 -2.90 23.45 20.85
CA ARG A 364 -1.77 24.38 20.90
C ARG A 364 -1.18 24.50 19.50
N ILE A 365 -1.09 25.74 19.01
CA ILE A 365 -0.41 26.05 17.76
C ILE A 365 1.08 26.17 18.09
N ALA A 366 1.89 25.25 17.56
CA ALA A 366 3.33 25.34 17.59
C ALA A 366 3.80 25.97 16.26
N LEU A 367 4.37 27.17 16.35
CA LEU A 367 5.13 27.80 15.27
C LEU A 367 6.49 27.07 15.11
N PRO A 368 7.16 27.15 13.94
CA PRO A 368 8.26 26.25 13.53
C PRO A 368 9.57 26.31 14.35
N ILE A 369 9.55 26.82 15.58
CA ILE A 369 10.74 27.01 16.42
C ILE A 369 10.66 26.07 17.63
N ASP A 370 10.92 24.77 17.41
CA ASP A 370 11.37 23.84 18.46
C ASP A 370 12.08 22.63 17.83
N VAL A 371 13.37 22.81 17.50
CA VAL A 371 14.27 21.71 17.12
C VAL A 371 15.11 21.35 18.35
N GLN A 372 14.84 20.21 18.97
CA GLN A 372 15.65 19.71 20.08
C GLN A 372 16.70 18.74 19.56
N ALA A 373 17.97 19.04 19.83
CA ALA A 373 19.07 18.10 19.66
C ALA A 373 19.19 17.26 20.92
N SER A 374 19.11 15.93 20.80
CA SER A 374 19.40 15.01 21.90
C SER A 374 20.91 15.01 22.20
N PRO A 375 21.36 15.39 23.40
CA PRO A 375 22.76 15.37 23.76
C PRO A 375 23.09 14.02 24.42
N ARG A 376 23.45 13.02 23.60
CA ARG A 376 24.17 11.77 23.95
C ARG A 376 23.55 10.81 24.99
N ASN A 377 23.55 9.54 24.59
CA ASN A 377 23.33 8.32 25.37
C ASN A 377 21.93 8.16 25.98
N VAL A 378 21.17 7.25 25.36
CA VAL A 378 19.77 6.88 25.65
C VAL A 378 19.45 6.95 27.15
N LEU A 379 18.71 8.00 27.51
CA LEU A 379 17.68 7.99 28.53
C LEU A 379 16.48 8.68 27.90
N SER A 380 15.41 7.91 27.67
CA SER A 380 14.12 8.40 27.24
C SER A 380 13.59 9.39 28.29
N LEU A 381 13.80 10.68 28.05
CA LEU A 381 13.05 11.71 28.74
C LEU A 381 11.72 11.87 28.00
N ASN A 382 10.65 11.44 28.67
CA ASN A 382 9.28 11.84 28.38
C ASN A 382 9.19 13.38 28.43
N PHE A 383 9.49 14.04 27.32
CA PHE A 383 9.16 15.44 27.15
C PHE A 383 7.70 15.54 26.71
N ARG A 384 6.84 15.90 27.66
CA ARG A 384 5.69 16.75 27.34
C ARG A 384 6.28 18.00 26.65
N TRP A 385 5.63 18.48 25.59
CA TRP A 385 5.98 19.64 24.72
C TRP A 385 6.67 19.28 23.38
N PRO A 386 6.25 19.89 22.25
CA PRO A 386 6.21 19.19 20.97
C PRO A 386 7.49 19.40 20.17
N ALA A 387 8.36 18.39 20.14
CA ALA A 387 9.53 18.41 19.28
C ALA A 387 9.10 18.40 17.80
N PHE A 388 9.49 19.43 17.04
CA PHE A 388 9.22 19.55 15.61
C PHE A 388 10.06 18.57 14.79
N ILE A 389 11.30 18.28 15.24
CA ILE A 389 12.25 17.35 14.62
C ILE A 389 13.12 16.76 15.75
N ILE A 390 13.26 15.42 15.80
CA ILE A 390 14.27 14.76 16.64
C ILE A 390 15.42 14.28 15.73
N ILE A 391 16.66 14.57 16.15
CA ILE A 391 17.89 14.33 15.40
C ILE A 391 18.78 13.37 16.19
N GLU A 392 19.08 12.19 15.63
CA GLU A 392 20.07 11.26 16.19
C GLU A 392 21.30 11.14 15.27
N PRO A 393 22.52 11.48 15.77
CA PRO A 393 23.77 11.00 15.19
C PRO A 393 24.14 9.63 15.78
N ILE A 394 24.73 8.74 14.97
CA ILE A 394 25.39 7.54 15.46
C ILE A 394 26.82 7.94 15.88
N LEU A 395 27.20 7.61 17.12
CA LEU A 395 28.58 7.71 17.63
C LEU A 395 29.43 6.57 17.08
#